data_AF-A0A1Q9SA03-F1
#
_entry.id   AF-A0A1Q9SA03-F1
#
_cell.length_a   1.000
_cell.length_b   1.000
_cell.length_c   1.000
_cell.angle_alpha   90.00
_cell.angle_beta   90.00
_cell.angle_gamma   90.00
#
_symmetry.space_group_name_H-M   'P 1'
#
loop_
_entity.id
_entity.type
_entity.pdbx_description
1 polymer ?
#
loop_
_entity_poly.entity_id
_entity_poly.type
_entity_poly.pdbx_seq_one_letter_code
_entity_poly.pdbx_strand_id
1 'polypeptide(L)'
;MLTVGSDDVMPEWVAQLAVGGRLLLPLAVRGSQLSVALDLGTDGMLRSDSVRSCAFIRLRGAAASADASRLVDELGVAVQTPDDAPEPDPAAVARILGDPRERRQAAVPLGAVDIWDGFGLWLALTEPGVCRLLAVESGAGLPDDLLPIGSTSGTVALMTGGGAAAVVPAEPLGTGAGVVAVREFGPGGAALADRVLGALDAWSAAGRPGASAWRLTVVPTGVDAPTLAAPQVIPKRHCRVLAESPVNPTESLCRLPGR
;
A
#
# COMPACT_ATOMS: atom_id res chain seq x y z
N MET A 1 -5.53 4.22 -23.53
CA MET A 1 -5.83 3.15 -22.54
C MET A 1 -4.66 2.20 -22.52
N LEU A 2 -4.19 1.82 -21.34
CA LEU A 2 -3.15 0.81 -21.16
C LEU A 2 -3.77 -0.47 -20.58
N THR A 3 -3.31 -1.63 -21.04
CA THR A 3 -3.77 -2.95 -20.57
C THR A 3 -2.71 -3.70 -19.77
N VAL A 4 -1.67 -3.00 -19.32
CA VAL A 4 -0.54 -3.53 -18.55
C VAL A 4 -0.22 -2.57 -17.41
N GLY A 5 0.26 -3.11 -16.29
CA GLY A 5 0.59 -2.33 -15.10
C GLY A 5 1.75 -1.37 -15.35
N SER A 6 1.56 -0.10 -15.00
CA SER A 6 2.57 0.94 -15.17
C SER A 6 2.98 1.55 -13.84
N ASP A 7 4.27 1.82 -13.70
CA ASP A 7 4.84 2.38 -12.47
C ASP A 7 4.88 3.90 -12.50
N ASP A 8 4.64 4.51 -13.67
CA ASP A 8 4.68 5.94 -13.88
C ASP A 8 3.61 6.38 -14.89
N VAL A 9 3.41 7.69 -15.01
CA VAL A 9 2.62 8.29 -16.08
C VAL A 9 3.61 8.93 -17.05
N MET A 10 3.82 8.30 -18.21
CA MET A 10 4.84 8.74 -19.15
C MET A 10 4.46 10.07 -19.82
N PRO A 11 5.41 11.01 -20.00
CA PRO A 11 5.14 12.30 -20.64
C PRO A 11 4.53 12.17 -22.04
N GLU A 12 4.94 11.15 -22.80
CA GLU A 12 4.48 10.89 -24.16
C GLU A 12 3.00 10.49 -24.19
N TRP A 13 2.48 9.88 -23.12
CA TRP A 13 1.05 9.55 -23.02
C TRP A 13 0.23 10.80 -22.73
N VAL A 14 0.74 11.68 -21.86
CA VAL A 14 0.09 12.95 -21.54
C VAL A 14 0.08 13.88 -22.76
N ALA A 15 1.19 13.95 -23.51
CA ALA A 15 1.31 14.78 -24.71
C ALA A 15 0.36 14.39 -25.86
N GLN A 16 -0.19 13.18 -25.83
CA GLN A 16 -1.17 12.70 -26.82
C GLN A 16 -2.62 13.03 -26.43
N LEU A 17 -2.86 13.57 -25.23
CA LEU A 17 -4.20 13.94 -24.77
C LEU A 17 -4.51 15.39 -25.11
N ALA A 18 -5.72 15.63 -25.62
CA ALA A 18 -6.31 16.96 -25.55
C ALA A 18 -6.72 17.27 -24.10
N VAL A 19 -6.88 18.55 -23.76
CA VAL A 19 -7.52 18.97 -22.50
C VAL A 19 -8.92 18.35 -22.40
N GLY A 20 -9.26 17.82 -21.22
CA GLY A 20 -10.47 17.01 -20.98
C GLY A 20 -10.36 15.56 -21.49
N GLY A 21 -9.25 15.21 -22.16
CA GLY A 21 -8.95 13.85 -22.57
C GLY A 21 -8.65 12.95 -21.37
N ARG A 22 -8.99 11.66 -21.52
CA ARG A 22 -8.91 10.66 -20.45
C ARG A 22 -7.81 9.64 -20.71
N LEU A 23 -6.95 9.44 -19.71
CA LEU A 23 -5.99 8.34 -19.63
C LEU A 23 -6.48 7.28 -18.64
N LEU A 24 -6.82 6.11 -19.15
CA LEU A 24 -7.11 4.92 -18.34
C LEU A 24 -5.89 4.00 -18.30
N LEU A 25 -5.36 3.75 -17.10
CA LEU A 25 -4.22 2.86 -16.89
C LEU A 25 -4.26 2.15 -15.54
N PRO A 26 -3.69 0.94 -15.42
CA PRO A 26 -3.31 0.37 -14.13
C PRO A 26 -2.01 1.04 -13.65
N LEU A 27 -2.07 1.84 -12.59
CA LEU A 27 -0.96 2.59 -12.01
C LEU A 27 -0.51 1.95 -10.68
N ALA A 28 0.79 1.71 -10.52
CA ALA A 28 1.36 1.30 -9.25
C ALA A 28 1.41 2.47 -8.27
N VAL A 29 0.89 2.28 -7.06
CA VAL A 29 0.87 3.25 -5.98
C VAL A 29 1.31 2.54 -4.70
N ARG A 30 2.57 2.79 -4.29
CA ARG A 30 3.21 2.26 -3.09
C ARG A 30 2.98 0.75 -2.87
N GLY A 31 3.26 -0.04 -3.90
CA GLY A 31 3.13 -1.51 -3.89
C GLY A 31 1.73 -2.05 -4.23
N SER A 32 0.70 -1.20 -4.28
CA SER A 32 -0.63 -1.56 -4.78
C SER A 32 -0.76 -1.21 -6.27
N GLN A 33 -1.61 -1.93 -7.01
CA GLN A 33 -1.92 -1.56 -8.39
C GLN A 33 -3.38 -1.12 -8.50
N LEU A 34 -3.58 0.09 -9.01
CA LEU A 34 -4.88 0.74 -9.10
C LEU A 34 -5.23 1.00 -10.57
N SER A 35 -6.39 0.55 -11.02
CA SER A 35 -6.98 0.98 -12.29
C SER A 35 -7.53 2.40 -12.09
N VAL A 36 -6.94 3.36 -12.79
CA VAL A 36 -7.26 4.78 -12.62
C VAL A 36 -7.68 5.38 -13.94
N ALA A 37 -8.84 6.04 -13.96
CA ALA A 37 -9.24 6.93 -15.04
C ALA A 37 -8.84 8.36 -14.68
N LEU A 38 -7.95 8.96 -15.45
CA LEU A 38 -7.35 10.27 -15.21
C LEU A 38 -7.75 11.26 -16.31
N ASP A 39 -8.36 12.39 -15.95
CA ASP A 39 -8.74 13.44 -16.88
C ASP A 39 -7.74 14.59 -16.86
N LEU A 40 -7.25 15.00 -18.03
CA LEU A 40 -6.29 16.10 -18.18
C LEU A 40 -6.98 17.47 -18.02
N GLY A 41 -6.57 18.23 -17.01
CA GLY A 41 -7.02 19.60 -16.78
C GLY A 41 -6.30 20.64 -17.66
N THR A 42 -6.85 21.85 -17.74
CA THR A 42 -6.23 23.01 -18.39
C THR A 42 -4.91 23.44 -17.74
N ASP A 43 -4.69 23.03 -16.50
CA ASP A 43 -3.49 23.27 -15.69
C ASP A 43 -2.39 22.23 -15.91
N GLY A 44 -2.57 21.30 -16.84
CA GLY A 44 -1.58 20.26 -17.16
C GLY A 44 -1.52 19.11 -16.16
N MET A 45 -2.40 19.09 -15.15
CA MET A 45 -2.50 18.00 -14.18
C MET A 45 -3.55 16.99 -14.62
N LEU A 46 -3.40 15.73 -14.21
CA LEU A 46 -4.42 14.72 -14.43
C LEU A 46 -5.13 14.37 -13.11
N ARG A 47 -6.46 14.39 -13.11
CA ARG A 47 -7.27 14.12 -11.90
C ARG A 47 -8.07 12.84 -12.06
N SER A 48 -8.13 12.03 -11.01
CA SER A 48 -8.85 10.77 -11.05
C SER A 48 -10.37 11.00 -11.08
N ASP A 49 -11.03 10.47 -12.09
CA ASP A 49 -12.48 10.26 -12.14
C ASP A 49 -12.86 8.95 -11.41
N SER A 50 -12.01 7.91 -11.54
CA SER A 50 -12.18 6.66 -10.82
C SER A 50 -10.85 6.06 -10.41
N VAL A 51 -10.88 5.36 -9.27
CA VAL A 51 -9.78 4.57 -8.72
C VAL A 51 -10.37 3.23 -8.30
N ARG A 52 -9.80 2.12 -8.77
CA ARG A 52 -10.25 0.76 -8.43
C ARG A 52 -9.04 -0.14 -8.24
N SER A 53 -9.09 -1.06 -7.29
CA SER A 53 -8.06 -2.09 -7.21
C SER A 53 -8.08 -3.01 -8.43
N CYS A 54 -6.90 -3.43 -8.86
CA CYS A 54 -6.74 -4.38 -9.95
C CYS A 54 -5.43 -5.16 -9.84
N ALA A 55 -5.32 -6.26 -10.58
CA ALA A 55 -4.13 -7.10 -10.63
C ALA A 55 -3.78 -7.48 -12.08
N PHE A 56 -3.26 -6.51 -12.84
CA PHE A 56 -2.71 -6.67 -14.18
C PHE A 56 -1.24 -7.09 -14.13
N ILE A 57 -0.83 -7.84 -15.15
CA ILE A 57 0.58 -8.13 -15.45
C ILE A 57 1.34 -6.81 -15.59
N ARG A 58 2.48 -6.67 -14.90
CA ARG A 58 3.35 -5.49 -14.96
C ARG A 58 3.97 -5.33 -16.36
N LEU A 59 4.15 -4.09 -16.81
CA LEU A 59 4.76 -3.74 -18.08
C LEU A 59 6.22 -4.24 -18.12
N ARG A 60 6.64 -4.78 -19.27
CA ARG A 60 8.02 -5.25 -19.55
C ARG A 60 8.69 -4.33 -20.57
N GLY A 61 10.02 -4.21 -20.53
CA GLY A 61 10.80 -3.41 -21.48
C GLY A 61 11.30 -2.08 -20.87
N ALA A 62 11.62 -1.09 -21.70
CA ALA A 62 12.30 0.15 -21.28
C ALA A 62 11.49 1.03 -20.29
N ALA A 63 10.18 0.78 -20.17
CA ALA A 63 9.28 1.45 -19.23
C ALA A 63 8.89 0.56 -18.02
N ALA A 64 9.49 -0.63 -17.89
CA ALA A 64 9.34 -1.48 -16.70
C ALA A 64 10.20 -0.91 -15.56
N SER A 65 9.69 -0.92 -14.32
CA SER A 65 10.58 -0.71 -13.17
C SER A 65 11.15 -2.04 -12.66
N ALA A 66 12.23 -1.93 -11.88
CA ALA A 66 12.86 -3.08 -11.26
C ALA A 66 11.90 -3.72 -10.26
N ASP A 67 11.84 -5.05 -10.25
CA ASP A 67 11.04 -5.77 -9.26
C ASP A 67 11.62 -5.45 -7.87
N ALA A 68 10.88 -4.71 -7.04
CA ALA A 68 11.31 -4.31 -5.69
C ALA A 68 11.21 -5.45 -4.67
N SER A 69 10.90 -6.66 -5.15
CA SER A 69 10.84 -7.87 -4.33
C SER A 69 12.25 -8.42 -4.07
N ARG A 70 12.64 -8.53 -2.81
CA ARG A 70 13.92 -9.14 -2.40
C ARG A 70 13.66 -10.42 -1.62
N LEU A 71 14.22 -11.51 -2.10
CA LEU A 71 14.13 -12.81 -1.45
C LEU A 71 15.03 -12.84 -0.21
N VAL A 72 14.47 -13.35 0.88
CA VAL A 72 15.16 -13.69 2.11
C VAL A 72 15.16 -15.20 2.20
N ASP A 73 16.15 -15.83 1.56
CA ASP A 73 16.23 -17.28 1.34
C ASP A 73 16.03 -18.08 2.63
N GLU A 74 16.69 -17.64 3.71
CA GLU A 74 16.65 -18.29 5.03
C GLU A 74 15.25 -18.39 5.62
N LEU A 75 14.36 -17.45 5.26
CA LEU A 75 12.97 -17.41 5.71
C LEU A 75 11.98 -17.84 4.61
N GLY A 76 12.46 -18.12 3.39
CA GLY A 76 11.65 -18.44 2.20
C GLY A 76 10.59 -17.38 1.86
N VAL A 77 10.90 -16.11 2.14
CA VAL A 77 9.95 -14.99 2.01
C VAL A 77 10.57 -13.90 1.18
N ALA A 78 9.77 -13.31 0.32
CA ALA A 78 10.13 -12.11 -0.41
C ALA A 78 9.54 -10.88 0.25
N VAL A 79 10.37 -9.85 0.44
CA VAL A 79 9.93 -8.53 0.90
C VAL A 79 9.78 -7.62 -0.30
N GLN A 80 8.59 -7.07 -0.48
CA GLN A 80 8.30 -6.06 -1.48
C GLN A 80 8.10 -4.71 -0.79
N THR A 81 8.96 -3.75 -1.09
CA THR A 81 8.82 -2.36 -0.65
C THR A 81 8.21 -1.49 -1.75
N PRO A 82 7.58 -0.35 -1.41
CA PRO A 82 7.21 0.68 -2.36
C PRO A 82 8.39 1.17 -3.21
N ASP A 83 8.14 1.54 -4.46
CA ASP A 83 9.16 2.04 -5.39
C ASP A 83 9.86 3.34 -4.92
N ASP A 84 9.23 4.08 -4.01
CA ASP A 84 9.74 5.30 -3.38
C ASP A 84 10.39 5.04 -2.00
N ALA A 85 10.60 3.77 -1.63
CA ALA A 85 11.32 3.37 -0.44
C ALA A 85 12.72 2.82 -0.77
N PRO A 86 13.68 2.88 0.17
CA PRO A 86 14.96 2.22 0.01
C PRO A 86 14.79 0.71 -0.21
N GLU A 87 15.73 0.15 -0.96
CA GLU A 87 15.81 -1.28 -1.18
C GLU A 87 16.09 -2.01 0.15
N PRO A 88 15.36 -3.07 0.49
CA PRO A 88 15.56 -3.77 1.76
C PRO A 88 16.85 -4.59 1.73
N ASP A 89 17.65 -4.51 2.80
CA ASP A 89 18.81 -5.39 3.02
C ASP A 89 18.31 -6.78 3.50
N PRO A 90 18.46 -7.85 2.70
CA PRO A 90 17.95 -9.17 3.06
C PRO A 90 18.49 -9.71 4.39
N ALA A 91 19.76 -9.43 4.72
CA ALA A 91 20.36 -9.87 5.97
C ALA A 91 19.78 -9.13 7.19
N ALA A 92 19.48 -7.83 7.02
CA ALA A 92 18.78 -7.07 8.04
C ALA A 92 17.34 -7.53 8.25
N VAL A 93 16.64 -7.83 7.16
CA VAL A 93 15.29 -8.39 7.21
C VAL A 93 15.30 -9.74 7.93
N ALA A 94 16.19 -10.65 7.55
CA ALA A 94 16.31 -11.98 8.16
C ALA A 94 16.49 -11.89 9.67
N ARG A 95 17.39 -11.00 10.12
CA ARG A 95 17.65 -10.76 11.54
C ARG A 95 16.42 -10.22 12.29
N ILE A 96 15.69 -9.29 11.68
CA ILE A 96 14.49 -8.70 12.29
C ILE A 96 13.39 -9.76 12.40
N LEU A 97 13.05 -10.41 11.29
CA LEU A 97 11.97 -11.39 11.24
C LEU A 97 12.29 -12.69 11.99
N GLY A 98 13.58 -13.00 12.18
CA GLY A 98 14.08 -14.07 13.03
C GLY A 98 13.99 -13.82 14.53
N ASP A 99 13.56 -12.63 14.97
CA ASP A 99 13.30 -12.28 16.39
C ASP A 99 11.80 -11.98 16.61
N PRO A 100 10.93 -13.00 16.55
CA PRO A 100 9.49 -12.81 16.73
C PRO A 100 9.14 -12.57 18.20
N ARG A 101 8.39 -11.49 18.47
CA ARG A 101 8.03 -11.01 19.81
C ARG A 101 6.54 -11.17 20.07
N GLU A 102 5.89 -10.20 20.74
CA GLU A 102 4.49 -10.29 21.14
C GLU A 102 3.54 -10.35 19.93
N ARG A 103 2.40 -11.02 20.11
CA ARG A 103 1.28 -11.03 19.16
C ARG A 103 0.11 -10.33 19.82
N ARG A 104 -0.36 -9.24 19.24
CA ARG A 104 -1.45 -8.42 19.78
C ARG A 104 -2.69 -8.53 18.92
N GLN A 105 -3.80 -8.94 19.52
CA GLN A 105 -5.05 -9.14 18.80
C GLN A 105 -5.55 -7.80 18.24
N ALA A 106 -5.97 -7.81 16.97
CA ALA A 106 -6.62 -6.67 16.37
C ALA A 106 -8.11 -6.63 16.74
N ALA A 107 -8.66 -5.44 16.97
CA ALA A 107 -10.08 -5.27 17.26
C ALA A 107 -10.98 -5.45 16.03
N VAL A 108 -10.42 -5.37 14.82
CA VAL A 108 -11.15 -5.37 13.56
C VAL A 108 -10.77 -6.61 12.74
N PRO A 109 -11.74 -7.45 12.33
CA PRO A 109 -11.45 -8.58 11.48
C PRO A 109 -11.12 -8.11 10.05
N LEU A 110 -10.10 -8.72 9.46
CA LEU A 110 -9.62 -8.44 8.10
C LEU A 110 -9.75 -9.67 7.21
N GLY A 111 -10.34 -9.47 6.02
CA GLY A 111 -10.29 -10.42 4.92
C GLY A 111 -9.15 -10.12 3.94
N ALA A 112 -8.95 -11.00 2.96
CA ALA A 112 -7.90 -10.86 1.95
C ALA A 112 -7.99 -9.53 1.16
N VAL A 113 -9.21 -9.07 0.84
CA VAL A 113 -9.42 -7.78 0.17
C VAL A 113 -9.00 -6.61 1.07
N ASP A 114 -9.25 -6.68 2.37
CA ASP A 114 -8.82 -5.63 3.29
C ASP A 114 -7.29 -5.56 3.38
N ILE A 115 -6.62 -6.71 3.44
CA ILE A 115 -5.16 -6.78 3.54
C ILE A 115 -4.46 -6.17 2.32
N TRP A 116 -5.06 -6.27 1.14
CA TRP A 116 -4.42 -5.80 -0.10
C TRP A 116 -4.89 -4.45 -0.61
N ASP A 117 -6.19 -4.22 -0.53
CA ASP A 117 -6.85 -3.12 -1.25
C ASP A 117 -7.57 -2.13 -0.31
N GLY A 118 -7.96 -2.60 0.88
CA GLY A 118 -8.53 -1.79 1.95
C GLY A 118 -7.44 -1.24 2.87
N PHE A 119 -7.30 -1.87 4.04
CA PHE A 119 -6.29 -1.55 5.03
C PHE A 119 -4.86 -1.57 4.48
N GLY A 120 -4.52 -2.50 3.57
CA GLY A 120 -3.21 -2.52 2.94
C GLY A 120 -2.88 -1.26 2.15
N LEU A 121 -3.83 -0.77 1.36
CA LEU A 121 -3.69 0.49 0.63
C LEU A 121 -3.66 1.69 1.59
N TRP A 122 -4.45 1.64 2.67
CA TRP A 122 -4.42 2.65 3.73
C TRP A 122 -3.05 2.74 4.38
N LEU A 123 -2.47 1.63 4.84
CA LEU A 123 -1.09 1.60 5.35
C LEU A 123 -0.10 2.07 4.29
N ALA A 124 -0.26 1.62 3.06
CA ALA A 124 0.61 2.01 1.96
C ALA A 124 0.67 3.53 1.79
N LEU A 125 -0.46 4.22 1.94
CA LEU A 125 -0.56 5.66 1.73
C LEU A 125 -0.31 6.50 2.99
N THR A 126 -0.51 5.94 4.18
CA THR A 126 -0.46 6.72 5.44
C THR A 126 0.77 6.44 6.30
N GLU A 127 1.42 5.28 6.12
CA GLU A 127 2.52 4.86 6.98
C GLU A 127 3.84 4.73 6.21
N PRO A 128 4.90 5.46 6.62
CA PRO A 128 6.25 5.20 6.12
C PRO A 128 6.76 3.85 6.65
N GLY A 129 7.53 3.15 5.81
CA GLY A 129 8.09 1.82 6.14
C GLY A 129 7.16 0.65 5.82
N VAL A 130 6.02 0.89 5.17
CA VAL A 130 5.16 -0.19 4.68
C VAL A 130 5.91 -1.12 3.73
N CYS A 131 5.69 -2.42 3.88
CA CYS A 131 6.13 -3.46 2.96
C CYS A 131 5.11 -4.59 2.89
N ARG A 132 5.26 -5.45 1.87
CA ARG A 132 4.53 -6.71 1.76
C ARG A 132 5.51 -7.86 2.01
N LEU A 133 5.09 -8.83 2.81
CA LEU A 133 5.81 -10.08 3.00
C LEU A 133 5.07 -11.16 2.20
N LEU A 134 5.76 -11.83 1.29
CA LEU A 134 5.19 -12.82 0.38
C LEU A 134 5.92 -14.16 0.56
N ALA A 135 5.17 -15.24 0.78
CA ALA A 135 5.76 -16.57 0.78
C ALA A 135 6.22 -16.94 -0.64
N VAL A 136 7.45 -17.45 -0.76
CA VAL A 136 8.01 -17.88 -2.05
C VAL A 136 7.69 -19.34 -2.33
N GLU A 137 7.65 -20.18 -1.29
CA GLU A 137 7.15 -21.55 -1.35
C GLU A 137 6.27 -21.86 -0.12
N SER A 138 5.35 -22.82 -0.24
CA SER A 138 4.53 -23.28 0.89
C SER A 138 5.42 -24.04 1.89
N GLY A 139 5.50 -23.57 3.14
CA GLY A 139 6.34 -24.16 4.19
C GLY A 139 7.60 -23.36 4.54
N ALA A 140 7.75 -22.15 4.01
CA ALA A 140 8.83 -21.21 4.32
C ALA A 140 8.76 -20.65 5.75
N GLY A 141 9.90 -20.64 6.44
CA GLY A 141 10.09 -20.43 7.89
C GLY A 141 9.87 -19.01 8.46
N LEU A 142 8.93 -18.23 7.93
CA LEU A 142 8.29 -17.24 8.79
C LEU A 142 7.56 -17.99 9.92
N PRO A 143 7.68 -17.56 11.18
CA PRO A 143 7.18 -18.32 12.33
C PRO A 143 5.66 -18.29 12.38
N ASP A 144 5.04 -19.18 11.59
CA ASP A 144 3.61 -19.41 11.44
C ASP A 144 2.81 -18.16 11.03
N ASP A 145 1.80 -18.34 10.18
CA ASP A 145 0.71 -17.37 10.01
C ASP A 145 0.97 -16.15 9.08
N LEU A 146 1.37 -16.39 7.83
CA LEU A 146 1.00 -15.45 6.74
C LEU A 146 -0.46 -15.68 6.31
N LEU A 147 -1.14 -14.64 5.85
CA LEU A 147 -2.53 -14.77 5.40
C LEU A 147 -2.61 -15.43 4.02
N PRO A 148 -3.53 -16.39 3.80
CA PRO A 148 -3.66 -17.08 2.52
C PRO A 148 -4.18 -16.16 1.42
N ILE A 149 -3.55 -16.22 0.25
CA ILE A 149 -3.87 -15.40 -0.92
C ILE A 149 -3.80 -16.28 -2.17
N GLY A 150 -4.94 -16.77 -2.62
CA GLY A 150 -5.00 -17.71 -3.74
C GLY A 150 -4.19 -18.97 -3.44
N SER A 151 -3.17 -19.25 -4.25
CA SER A 151 -2.25 -20.39 -4.07
C SER A 151 -0.97 -20.06 -3.29
N THR A 152 -0.83 -18.83 -2.79
CA THR A 152 0.32 -18.38 -1.98
C THR A 152 -0.17 -17.81 -0.65
N SER A 153 0.72 -17.28 0.17
CA SER A 153 0.41 -16.55 1.41
C SER A 153 1.26 -15.30 1.51
N GLY A 154 0.77 -14.30 2.23
CA GLY A 154 1.40 -13.00 2.31
C GLY A 154 0.62 -12.03 3.18
N THR A 155 1.24 -10.92 3.51
CA THR A 155 0.64 -9.91 4.37
C THR A 155 1.26 -8.53 4.16
N VAL A 156 0.69 -7.54 4.84
CA VAL A 156 1.23 -6.19 4.99
C VAL A 156 1.94 -6.05 6.34
N ALA A 157 3.04 -5.32 6.32
CA ALA A 157 3.84 -5.03 7.51
C ALA A 157 4.37 -3.59 7.48
N LEU A 158 4.72 -3.07 8.65
CA LEU A 158 5.62 -1.93 8.78
C LEU A 158 6.99 -2.43 9.19
N MET A 159 8.03 -1.94 8.53
CA MET A 159 9.40 -2.30 8.80
C MET A 159 10.29 -1.07 8.77
N THR A 160 11.20 -1.01 9.75
CA THR A 160 12.26 0.00 9.83
C THR A 160 13.56 -0.69 10.23
N GLY A 161 14.68 0.02 10.27
CA GLY A 161 15.97 -0.58 10.65
C GLY A 161 15.99 -1.20 12.06
N GLY A 162 15.07 -0.83 12.95
CA GLY A 162 15.02 -1.31 14.34
C GLY A 162 14.03 -2.44 14.62
N GLY A 163 13.16 -2.82 13.68
CA GLY A 163 12.13 -3.83 13.90
C GLY A 163 11.06 -3.87 12.82
N ALA A 164 10.10 -4.77 12.98
CA ALA A 164 8.92 -4.88 12.12
C ALA A 164 7.65 -5.21 12.91
N ALA A 165 6.50 -4.91 12.32
CA ALA A 165 5.20 -5.36 12.77
C ALA A 165 4.36 -5.81 11.57
N ALA A 166 3.93 -7.08 11.57
CA ALA A 166 3.19 -7.67 10.47
C ALA A 166 1.78 -8.07 10.90
N VAL A 167 0.80 -7.90 10.00
CA VAL A 167 -0.55 -8.43 10.23
C VAL A 167 -0.52 -9.94 10.01
N VAL A 168 -1.04 -10.72 10.95
CA VAL A 168 -1.06 -12.19 10.93
C VAL A 168 -2.45 -12.68 11.35
N PRO A 169 -2.85 -13.92 11.03
CA PRO A 169 -3.94 -14.62 11.73
C PRO A 169 -3.79 -14.55 13.26
N ALA A 170 -4.90 -14.31 13.96
CA ALA A 170 -4.91 -14.35 15.43
C ALA A 170 -4.78 -15.79 15.97
N GLU A 171 -5.36 -16.75 15.25
CA GLU A 171 -5.29 -18.18 15.53
C GLU A 171 -4.78 -18.95 14.29
N PRO A 172 -4.26 -20.18 14.45
CA PRO A 172 -3.87 -21.03 13.34
C PRO A 172 -4.98 -21.17 12.29
N LEU A 173 -4.61 -21.13 11.01
CA LEU A 173 -5.56 -21.20 9.89
C LEU A 173 -6.44 -22.46 10.00
N GLY A 174 -7.75 -22.26 10.16
CA GLY A 174 -8.75 -23.35 10.22
C GLY A 174 -9.79 -23.25 11.34
N THR A 175 -9.65 -22.32 12.30
CA THR A 175 -10.53 -22.25 13.49
C THR A 175 -11.50 -21.06 13.52
N GLY A 176 -11.39 -20.07 12.62
CA GLY A 176 -12.32 -18.94 12.60
C GLY A 176 -12.12 -17.97 11.44
N ALA A 177 -13.17 -17.21 11.11
CA ALA A 177 -13.15 -16.24 10.02
C ALA A 177 -12.54 -14.90 10.46
N GLY A 178 -11.43 -14.50 9.82
CA GLY A 178 -11.00 -13.10 9.69
C GLY A 178 -10.41 -12.42 10.94
N VAL A 179 -10.27 -13.09 12.08
CA VAL A 179 -9.61 -12.50 13.24
C VAL A 179 -8.11 -12.43 12.98
N VAL A 180 -7.58 -11.20 12.94
CA VAL A 180 -6.15 -10.94 12.75
C VAL A 180 -5.53 -10.43 14.04
N ALA A 181 -4.21 -10.54 14.11
CA ALA A 181 -3.36 -9.97 15.12
C ALA A 181 -2.21 -9.22 14.43
N VAL A 182 -1.47 -8.44 15.21
CA VAL A 182 -0.23 -7.80 14.78
C VAL A 182 0.91 -8.52 15.50
N ARG A 183 1.82 -9.13 14.73
CA ARG A 183 3.02 -9.78 15.24
C ARG A 183 4.19 -8.81 15.22
N GLU A 184 4.85 -8.70 16.35
CA GLU A 184 6.05 -7.88 16.53
C GLU A 184 7.32 -8.65 16.20
N PHE A 185 8.31 -7.93 15.70
CA PHE A 185 9.62 -8.46 15.36
C PHE A 185 10.73 -7.47 15.72
N GLY A 186 11.80 -7.97 16.35
CA GLY A 186 12.93 -7.12 16.73
C GLY A 186 12.63 -6.11 17.85
N PRO A 187 13.65 -5.45 18.42
CA PRO A 187 13.48 -4.53 19.54
C PRO A 187 12.53 -3.35 19.29
N GLY A 188 12.41 -2.90 18.03
CA GLY A 188 11.49 -1.83 17.61
C GLY A 188 10.09 -2.32 17.24
N GLY A 189 9.80 -3.62 17.32
CA GLY A 189 8.53 -4.21 16.89
C GLY A 189 7.32 -3.65 17.64
N ALA A 190 7.41 -3.44 18.95
CA ALA A 190 6.32 -2.92 19.77
C ALA A 190 5.80 -1.55 19.30
N ALA A 191 6.72 -0.60 19.05
CA ALA A 191 6.34 0.72 18.56
C ALA A 191 5.74 0.69 17.15
N LEU A 192 6.17 -0.25 16.29
CA LEU A 192 5.59 -0.42 14.96
C LEU A 192 4.22 -1.09 15.02
N ALA A 193 4.01 -2.02 15.94
CA ALA A 193 2.72 -2.65 16.12
C ALA A 193 1.68 -1.67 16.71
N ASP A 194 2.10 -0.73 17.56
CA ASP A 194 1.23 0.39 17.98
C ASP A 194 0.77 1.23 16.78
N ARG A 195 1.68 1.51 15.84
CA ARG A 195 1.35 2.23 14.60
C ARG A 195 0.40 1.44 13.71
N VAL A 196 0.64 0.14 13.53
CA VAL A 196 -0.27 -0.72 12.74
C VAL A 196 -1.66 -0.75 13.35
N LEU A 197 -1.77 -0.94 14.67
CA LEU A 197 -3.06 -0.97 15.38
C LEU A 197 -3.75 0.40 15.33
N GLY A 198 -3.02 1.49 15.55
CA GLY A 198 -3.57 2.84 15.43
C GLY A 198 -4.05 3.19 14.03
N ALA A 199 -3.30 2.76 12.99
CA ALA A 199 -3.72 2.92 11.60
C ALA A 199 -4.97 2.07 11.29
N LEU A 200 -5.08 0.87 11.87
CA LEU A 200 -6.24 0.00 11.71
C LEU A 200 -7.49 0.63 12.34
N ASP A 201 -7.36 1.20 13.54
CA ASP A 201 -8.43 1.92 14.22
C ASP A 201 -8.86 3.15 13.41
N ALA A 202 -7.91 3.93 12.89
CA ALA A 202 -8.19 5.08 12.04
C ALA A 202 -8.90 4.69 10.74
N TRP A 203 -8.46 3.61 10.08
CA TRP A 203 -9.09 3.07 8.88
C TRP A 203 -10.50 2.55 9.15
N SER A 204 -10.71 1.87 10.28
CA SER A 204 -12.03 1.40 10.71
C SER A 204 -12.98 2.57 11.01
N ALA A 205 -12.50 3.57 11.76
CA ALA A 205 -13.25 4.79 12.07
C ALA A 205 -13.59 5.62 10.82
N ALA A 206 -12.75 5.54 9.78
CA ALA A 206 -13.01 6.12 8.46
C ALA A 206 -14.07 5.36 7.63
N GLY A 207 -14.67 4.29 8.17
CA GLY A 207 -15.65 3.47 7.46
C GLY A 207 -15.03 2.41 6.55
N ARG A 208 -13.80 1.98 6.83
CA ARG A 208 -13.05 0.96 6.08
C ARG A 208 -12.92 1.28 4.58
N PRO A 209 -12.42 2.47 4.21
CA PRO A 209 -12.34 2.87 2.81
C PRO A 209 -11.46 1.91 1.99
N GLY A 210 -11.95 1.53 0.82
CA GLY A 210 -11.16 0.88 -0.23
C GLY A 210 -10.64 1.87 -1.28
N ALA A 211 -10.01 1.34 -2.33
CA ALA A 211 -9.42 2.13 -3.42
C ALA A 211 -10.34 3.23 -4.01
N SER A 212 -11.64 2.98 -4.16
CA SER A 212 -12.60 3.93 -4.74
C SER A 212 -12.82 5.21 -3.92
N ALA A 213 -12.47 5.18 -2.64
CA ALA A 213 -12.62 6.32 -1.74
C ALA A 213 -11.49 7.35 -1.94
N TRP A 214 -10.34 6.92 -2.45
CA TRP A 214 -9.20 7.81 -2.70
C TRP A 214 -9.41 8.69 -3.92
N ARG A 215 -8.80 9.88 -3.89
CA ARG A 215 -8.66 10.78 -5.04
C ARG A 215 -7.19 10.92 -5.36
N LEU A 216 -6.84 10.72 -6.63
CA LEU A 216 -5.48 10.83 -7.11
C LEU A 216 -5.36 12.02 -8.05
N THR A 217 -4.36 12.87 -7.82
CA THR A 217 -3.93 13.90 -8.76
C THR A 217 -2.51 13.59 -9.21
N VAL A 218 -2.33 13.39 -10.50
CA VAL A 218 -1.01 13.23 -11.12
C VAL A 218 -0.52 14.59 -11.57
N VAL A 219 0.62 15.00 -11.03
CA VAL A 219 1.30 16.25 -11.37
C VAL A 219 2.56 15.89 -12.18
N PRO A 220 2.55 16.06 -13.52
CA PRO A 220 3.73 15.81 -14.35
C PRO A 220 4.94 16.65 -13.90
N THR A 221 6.15 16.16 -14.15
CA THR A 221 7.38 16.92 -13.89
C THR A 221 7.37 18.24 -14.66
N GLY A 222 7.69 19.34 -13.97
CA GLY A 222 7.65 20.69 -14.53
C GLY A 222 6.29 21.39 -14.44
N VAL A 223 5.25 20.69 -13.95
CA VAL A 223 3.95 21.30 -13.60
C VAL A 223 3.95 21.65 -12.11
N ASP A 224 3.49 22.86 -11.78
CA ASP A 224 3.36 23.32 -10.40
C ASP A 224 2.32 22.47 -9.66
N ALA A 225 2.67 21.99 -8.47
CA ALA A 225 1.72 21.20 -7.68
C ALA A 225 0.66 22.11 -7.05
N PRO A 226 -0.61 21.67 -6.98
CA PRO A 226 -1.64 22.41 -6.29
C PRO A 226 -1.36 22.42 -4.78
N THR A 227 -1.79 23.47 -4.09
CA THR A 227 -1.79 23.49 -2.63
C THR A 227 -2.96 22.65 -2.14
N LEU A 228 -2.67 21.44 -1.69
CA LEU A 228 -3.62 20.56 -1.00
C LEU A 228 -3.28 20.54 0.49
N ALA A 229 -4.29 20.42 1.36
CA ALA A 229 -4.13 20.59 2.80
C ALA A 229 -3.22 19.54 3.44
N ALA A 230 -3.31 18.28 3.00
CA ALA A 230 -2.49 17.17 3.51
C ALA A 230 -2.49 15.97 2.54
N PRO A 231 -2.05 16.13 1.26
CA PRO A 231 -1.97 15.00 0.36
C PRO A 231 -0.83 14.06 0.76
N GLN A 232 -1.02 12.78 0.54
CA GLN A 232 0.10 11.84 0.51
C GLN A 232 0.81 11.99 -0.82
N VAL A 233 2.11 12.27 -0.79
CA VAL A 233 2.90 12.52 -2.01
C VAL A 233 3.71 11.28 -2.35
N ILE A 234 3.41 10.68 -3.49
CA ILE A 234 4.14 9.53 -4.04
C ILE A 234 5.02 10.04 -5.18
N PRO A 235 6.33 10.22 -4.97
CA PRO A 235 7.24 10.62 -6.04
C PRO A 235 7.38 9.48 -7.05
N LYS A 236 7.44 9.85 -8.32
CA LYS A 236 7.76 8.97 -9.44
C LYS A 236 8.81 9.65 -10.31
N ARG A 237 9.29 8.97 -11.36
CA ARG A 237 10.37 9.49 -12.21
C ARG A 237 9.88 10.66 -13.08
N HIS A 238 8.66 10.58 -13.60
CA HIS A 238 8.10 11.54 -14.55
C HIS A 238 6.93 12.35 -13.99
N CYS A 239 6.47 12.04 -12.79
CA CYS A 239 5.40 12.78 -12.12
C CYS A 239 5.48 12.64 -10.60
N ARG A 240 4.58 13.35 -9.91
CA ARG A 240 4.22 13.11 -8.51
C ARG A 240 2.74 12.75 -8.46
N VAL A 241 2.40 11.70 -7.74
CA VAL A 241 0.99 11.36 -7.48
C VAL A 241 0.65 11.90 -6.10
N LEU A 242 -0.39 12.74 -6.04
CA LEU A 242 -0.96 13.24 -4.80
C LEU A 242 -2.19 12.38 -4.50
N ALA A 243 -2.19 11.68 -3.37
CA ALA A 243 -3.32 10.89 -2.92
C ALA A 243 -4.01 11.59 -1.74
N GLU A 244 -5.27 11.95 -1.92
CA GLU A 244 -6.08 12.60 -0.90
C GLU A 244 -6.93 11.55 -0.17
N SER A 245 -6.86 11.62 1.16
CA SER A 245 -7.60 10.71 2.03
C SER A 245 -9.11 10.88 1.84
N PRO A 246 -9.88 9.79 1.88
CA PRO A 246 -11.34 9.85 1.89
C PRO A 246 -11.92 10.52 3.14
N VAL A 247 -11.11 10.72 4.18
CA VAL A 247 -11.51 11.42 5.40
C VAL A 247 -11.23 12.91 5.23
N ASN A 248 -12.27 13.68 4.90
CA ASN A 248 -12.16 15.14 4.87
C ASN A 248 -11.99 15.65 6.32
N PRO A 249 -10.92 16.41 6.64
CA PRO A 249 -10.78 17.00 7.98
C PRO A 249 -11.95 17.93 8.33
N THR A 250 -12.67 18.43 7.32
CA THR A 250 -13.81 19.35 7.47
C THR A 250 -15.10 18.68 7.94
N GLU A 251 -15.29 17.37 7.74
CA GLU A 251 -16.53 16.69 8.19
C GLU A 251 -16.49 16.28 9.67
N SER A 252 -15.29 16.14 10.25
CA SER A 252 -15.12 15.83 11.68
C SER A 252 -15.48 17.00 12.60
N LEU A 253 -15.43 18.25 12.11
CA LEU A 253 -15.82 19.45 12.87
C LEU A 253 -17.33 19.71 12.90
N CYS A 254 -18.11 19.12 11.97
CA CYS A 254 -19.57 19.26 11.94
C CYS A 254 -20.31 18.25 12.82
N ARG A 255 -19.61 17.32 13.49
CA ARG A 255 -20.20 16.33 14.41
C ARG A 255 -19.95 16.66 15.88
N LEU A 256 -20.15 17.91 16.29
CA LEU A 256 -20.40 18.23 17.68
C LEU A 256 -21.92 18.22 17.91
N PRO A 257 -22.48 17.35 18.76
CA PRO A 257 -23.89 17.43 19.10
C PRO A 257 -24.14 18.72 19.88
N GLY A 258 -25.05 19.55 19.37
CA GLY A 258 -25.56 20.72 20.07
C GLY A 258 -26.11 20.32 21.44
N ARG A 259 -25.68 21.05 22.47
CA ARG A 259 -26.29 21.04 23.79
C ARG A 259 -27.63 21.78 23.77
#